data_AF-A0A3Q3GA46-F1
#
_entry.id   AF-A0A3Q3GA46-F1
#
_cell.length_a   1.000
_cell.length_b   1.000
_cell.length_c   1.000
_cell.angle_alpha   90.00
_cell.angle_beta   90.00
_cell.angle_gamma   90.00
#
_symmetry.space_group_name_H-M   'P 1'
#
loop_
_entity.id
_entity.type
_entity.pdbx_description
1 polymer ?
#
loop_
_entity_poly.entity_id
_entity_poly.type
_entity_poly.pdbx_seq_one_letter_code
_entity_poly.pdbx_strand_id
1 'polypeptide(L)'
;MLTITDFINILHRYYKSPLVQIYELEEHKIETWREIYLQYSVNRLISIAPDSSLFDAIYSLLKNKIHRLPVIDPASGNVLHILTHKRILKFLHIFVRLPPFSNTLSKA
;
A
#
# COMPACT_ATOMS: atom_id res chain seq x y z
N MET A 1 -8.15 0.01 -2.18
CA MET A 1 -7.19 0.98 -2.76
C MET A 1 -6.87 0.48 -4.17
N LEU A 2 -6.81 1.37 -5.16
CA LEU A 2 -6.44 0.96 -6.53
C LEU A 2 -4.92 0.77 -6.63
N THR A 3 -4.50 -0.38 -7.14
CA THR A 3 -3.12 -0.85 -7.19
C THR A 3 -2.85 -1.59 -8.50
N ILE A 4 -1.59 -1.98 -8.70
CA ILE A 4 -1.18 -2.82 -9.85
C ILE A 4 -1.90 -4.18 -9.82
N THR A 5 -2.22 -4.72 -8.63
CA THR A 5 -2.99 -5.97 -8.52
C THR A 5 -4.37 -5.84 -9.17
N ASP A 6 -5.03 -4.69 -8.99
CA ASP A 6 -6.31 -4.42 -9.65
C ASP A 6 -6.13 -4.38 -11.17
N PHE A 7 -5.07 -3.75 -11.67
CA PHE A 7 -4.78 -3.73 -13.11
C PHE A 7 -4.52 -5.12 -13.69
N ILE A 8 -3.75 -5.97 -13.00
CA ILE A 8 -3.52 -7.37 -13.41
C ILE A 8 -4.85 -8.13 -13.49
N ASN A 9 -5.70 -7.96 -12.48
CA ASN A 9 -7.02 -8.59 -12.42
C ASN A 9 -7.94 -8.14 -13.55
N ILE A 10 -7.92 -6.83 -13.87
CA ILE A 10 -8.65 -6.25 -14.99
C ILE A 10 -8.20 -6.88 -16.30
N LEU A 11 -6.89 -6.92 -16.56
CA LEU A 11 -6.34 -7.53 -17.76
C LEU A 11 -6.73 -9.00 -17.86
N HIS A 12 -6.56 -9.78 -16.79
CA HIS A 12 -6.88 -11.20 -16.79
C HIS A 12 -8.37 -11.47 -17.08
N ARG A 13 -9.27 -10.58 -16.67
CA ARG A 13 -10.71 -10.75 -16.86
C ARG A 13 -11.16 -10.45 -18.30
N TYR A 14 -10.60 -9.41 -18.91
CA TYR A 14 -11.07 -8.92 -20.20
C TYR A 14 -10.19 -9.32 -21.38
N TYR A 15 -8.93 -9.71 -21.14
CA TYR A 15 -8.08 -10.25 -22.18
C TYR A 15 -8.66 -11.54 -22.75
N LYS A 16 -8.84 -11.58 -24.07
CA LYS A 16 -9.32 -12.77 -24.81
C LYS A 16 -8.26 -13.33 -25.77
N SER A 17 -7.64 -12.47 -26.57
CA SER A 17 -6.71 -12.83 -27.63
C SER A 17 -5.81 -11.64 -27.97
N PRO A 18 -4.56 -11.85 -28.40
CA PRO A 18 -3.67 -10.75 -28.77
C PRO A 18 -4.14 -9.94 -29.99
N LEU A 19 -5.07 -10.48 -30.78
CA LEU A 19 -5.62 -9.82 -31.97
C LEU A 19 -6.84 -8.94 -31.67
N VAL A 20 -7.37 -8.99 -30.45
CA VAL A 20 -8.60 -8.28 -30.06
C VAL A 20 -8.24 -7.23 -29.01
N GLN A 21 -8.55 -5.97 -29.30
CA GLN A 21 -8.40 -4.88 -28.35
C GLN A 21 -9.41 -5.03 -27.21
N ILE A 22 -9.02 -4.55 -26.01
CA ILE A 22 -9.85 -4.61 -24.81
C ILE A 22 -10.66 -3.31 -24.71
N TYR A 23 -11.72 -3.19 -25.51
CA TYR A 23 -12.55 -1.97 -25.57
C TYR A 23 -13.19 -1.62 -24.22
N GLU A 24 -13.51 -2.64 -23.42
CA GLU A 24 -14.10 -2.45 -22.09
C GLU A 24 -13.16 -1.73 -21.13
N LEU A 25 -11.86 -1.72 -21.38
CA LEU A 25 -10.89 -1.04 -20.53
C LEU A 25 -10.95 0.49 -20.66
N GLU A 26 -11.36 0.99 -21.83
CA GLU A 26 -11.49 2.42 -22.11
C GLU A 26 -12.82 3.00 -21.61
N GLU A 27 -13.88 2.20 -21.59
CA GLU A 27 -15.23 2.65 -21.20
C GLU A 27 -15.46 2.66 -19.68
N HIS A 28 -14.82 1.76 -18.93
CA HIS A 28 -15.10 1.60 -17.50
C HIS A 28 -14.40 2.67 -16.63
N LYS A 29 -15.12 3.12 -15.60
CA LYS A 29 -14.59 3.97 -14.51
C LYS A 29 -14.12 3.13 -13.33
N ILE A 30 -13.25 3.68 -12.47
CA ILE A 30 -12.77 2.99 -11.25
C ILE A 30 -13.94 2.52 -10.37
N GLU A 31 -15.02 3.30 -10.31
CA GLU A 31 -16.24 2.97 -9.57
C GLU A 31 -16.93 1.72 -10.13
N THR A 32 -17.19 1.67 -11.43
CA THR A 32 -17.82 0.51 -12.09
C THR A 32 -16.95 -0.75 -11.97
N TRP A 33 -15.63 -0.60 -12.06
CA TRP A 33 -14.69 -1.70 -11.81
C TRP A 33 -14.81 -2.25 -10.40
N ARG A 34 -14.90 -1.37 -9.40
CA ARG A 34 -15.04 -1.77 -8.01
C ARG A 34 -16.36 -2.49 -7.76
N GLU A 35 -17.46 -2.07 -8.35
CA GLU A 35 -18.75 -2.76 -8.20
C GLU A 35 -18.68 -4.21 -8.71
N ILE A 36 -18.12 -4.40 -9.91
CA ILE A 36 -17.96 -5.73 -10.53
C ILE A 36 -17.06 -6.65 -9.69
N TYR A 37 -16.02 -6.10 -9.06
CA TYR A 37 -15.03 -6.88 -8.30
C TYR A 37 -15.42 -7.09 -6.83
N LEU A 38 -16.05 -6.10 -6.20
CA LEU A 38 -16.45 -6.12 -4.79
C LEU A 38 -17.74 -6.92 -4.55
N GLN A 39 -18.52 -7.24 -5.59
CA GLN A 39 -19.60 -8.23 -5.48
C GLN A 39 -19.10 -9.57 -4.88
N TYR A 40 -17.82 -9.89 -5.05
CA TYR A 40 -17.21 -11.14 -4.55
C TYR A 40 -16.31 -10.94 -3.32
N SER A 41 -16.04 -9.71 -2.87
CA SER A 41 -15.23 -9.47 -1.68
C SER A 41 -15.53 -8.12 -1.02
N VAL A 42 -15.91 -8.15 0.26
CA VAL A 42 -16.08 -6.93 1.08
C VAL A 42 -14.70 -6.44 1.54
N ASN A 43 -13.93 -5.87 0.61
CA ASN A 43 -12.64 -5.29 0.94
C ASN A 43 -12.82 -3.86 1.47
N ARG A 44 -13.14 -3.75 2.78
CA ARG A 44 -13.10 -2.48 3.50
C ARG A 44 -11.68 -1.90 3.41
N LEU A 45 -11.58 -0.60 3.15
CA LEU A 45 -10.28 0.07 3.17
C LEU A 45 -9.68 -0.02 4.58
N ILE A 46 -8.47 -0.55 4.68
CA ILE A 46 -7.72 -0.63 5.93
C ILE A 46 -6.74 0.53 5.94
N SER A 47 -6.80 1.36 6.96
CA SER A 47 -5.93 2.51 7.19
C SER A 47 -5.39 2.50 8.62
N ILE A 48 -4.43 3.38 8.87
CA ILE A 48 -3.87 3.60 10.20
C ILE A 48 -3.78 5.10 10.49
N ALA A 49 -3.89 5.49 11.76
CA ALA A 49 -3.73 6.87 12.18
C ALA A 49 -2.23 7.24 12.28
N PRO A 50 -1.85 8.52 12.09
CA PRO A 50 -0.45 8.94 12.07
C PRO A 50 0.28 8.80 13.41
N ASP A 51 -0.47 8.78 14.51
CA ASP A 51 0.00 8.60 15.89
C ASP A 51 0.21 7.12 16.29
N SER A 52 -0.25 6.19 15.46
CA SER A 52 -0.09 4.76 15.71
C SER A 52 1.37 4.30 15.55
N SER A 53 1.74 3.22 16.24
CA SER A 53 3.13 2.73 16.22
C SER A 53 3.51 2.11 14.87
N LEU A 54 4.80 2.12 14.56
CA LEU A 54 5.33 1.42 13.38
C LEU A 54 5.09 -0.10 13.45
N PHE A 55 5.05 -0.66 14.67
CA PHE A 55 4.72 -2.06 14.89
C PHE A 55 3.28 -2.36 14.45
N ASP A 56 2.32 -1.53 14.82
CA ASP A 56 0.91 -1.68 14.41
C ASP A 56 0.76 -1.57 12.90
N ALA A 57 1.50 -0.67 12.26
CA ALA A 57 1.54 -0.55 10.81
C ALA A 57 2.05 -1.84 10.14
N ILE A 58 3.15 -2.41 10.63
CA ILE A 58 3.71 -3.67 10.12
C ILE A 58 2.74 -4.82 10.35
N TYR A 59 2.17 -4.92 11.55
CA TYR A 59 1.21 -5.97 11.88
C TYR A 59 -0.03 -5.89 10.99
N SER A 60 -0.56 -4.69 10.74
CA SER A 60 -1.70 -4.48 9.85
C SER A 60 -1.41 -4.89 8.40
N LEU A 61 -0.22 -4.54 7.87
CA LEU A 61 0.22 -4.98 6.54
C LEU A 61 0.24 -6.51 6.43
N LEU A 62 0.81 -7.20 7.42
CA LEU A 62 0.95 -8.66 7.44
C LEU A 62 -0.39 -9.38 7.63
N LYS A 63 -1.16 -8.99 8.65
CA LYS A 63 -2.44 -9.61 9.01
C LYS A 63 -3.43 -9.57 7.85
N ASN A 64 -3.49 -8.42 7.17
CA ASN A 64 -4.44 -8.22 6.08
C ASN A 64 -3.87 -8.58 4.71
N LYS A 65 -2.62 -9.07 4.64
CA LYS A 65 -1.92 -9.45 3.40
C LYS A 65 -1.95 -8.33 2.36
N ILE A 66 -1.77 -7.08 2.79
CA ILE A 66 -1.78 -5.90 1.93
C ILE A 66 -0.38 -5.30 1.83
N HIS A 67 -0.02 -4.81 0.65
CA HIS A 67 1.33 -4.26 0.41
C HIS A 67 1.46 -2.77 0.72
N ARG A 68 0.33 -2.04 0.78
CA ARG A 68 0.30 -0.62 1.02
C ARG A 68 -0.79 -0.27 2.03
N LEU A 69 -0.42 0.53 3.04
CA LEU A 69 -1.27 0.93 4.15
C LEU A 69 -1.38 2.46 4.15
N PRO A 70 -2.55 3.03 3.83
CA PRO A 70 -2.80 4.46 3.95
C PRO A 70 -2.72 4.94 5.39
N VAL A 71 -2.01 6.03 5.60
CA VAL A 71 -2.01 6.81 6.84
C VAL A 71 -3.01 7.94 6.66
N ILE A 72 -4.06 7.96 7.47
CA ILE A 72 -5.17 8.90 7.37
C ILE A 72 -5.31 9.62 8.71
N ASP A 73 -5.37 10.95 8.66
CA ASP A 73 -5.66 11.75 9.85
C ASP A 73 -7.14 11.57 10.25
N PRO A 74 -7.44 11.06 11.46
CA PRO A 74 -8.82 10.86 11.89
C PRO A 74 -9.59 12.17 12.08
N ALA A 75 -8.92 13.30 12.36
CA ALA A 75 -9.59 14.57 12.60
C ALA A 75 -10.08 15.23 11.30
N SER A 76 -9.24 15.28 10.27
CA SER A 76 -9.57 15.89 8.99
C SER A 76 -10.06 14.92 7.91
N GLY A 77 -9.79 13.62 8.06
CA GLY A 77 -10.01 12.62 7.02
C GLY A 77 -8.98 12.66 5.88
N ASN A 78 -7.95 13.51 5.99
CA ASN A 78 -6.94 13.67 4.95
C ASN A 78 -6.01 12.46 4.86
N VAL A 79 -5.69 12.05 3.63
CA VAL A 79 -4.67 11.03 3.36
C VAL A 79 -3.30 11.68 3.45
N LEU A 80 -2.56 11.37 4.51
CA LEU A 80 -1.25 11.95 4.76
C LEU A 80 -0.15 11.23 3.97
N HIS A 81 -0.20 9.90 3.96
CA HIS A 81 0.84 9.09 3.31
C HIS A 81 0.39 7.66 2.98
N ILE A 82 1.13 6.96 2.13
CA ILE A 82 0.97 5.52 1.87
C ILE A 82 2.25 4.78 2.33
N LEU A 83 2.13 4.03 3.42
CA LEU A 83 3.20 3.17 3.92
C LEU A 83 3.31 1.90 3.09
N THR A 84 4.55 1.45 2.87
CA THR A 84 4.87 0.22 2.16
C THR A 84 5.97 -0.53 2.90
N HIS A 85 6.00 -1.85 2.75
CA HIS A 85 7.07 -2.70 3.29
C HIS A 85 8.46 -2.17 2.96
N LYS A 86 8.70 -1.77 1.70
CA LYS A 86 9.99 -1.23 1.23
C LYS A 86 10.43 0.02 2.01
N ARG A 87 9.50 0.96 2.27
CA ARG A 87 9.81 2.19 3.01
C ARG A 87 10.10 1.91 4.48
N ILE A 88 9.33 1.03 5.09
CA ILE A 88 9.53 0.61 6.48
C ILE A 88 10.90 -0.07 6.63
N LEU A 89 11.23 -1.02 5.76
CA LEU A 89 12.54 -1.69 5.76
C LEU A 89 13.69 -0.71 5.52
N LYS A 90 13.53 0.25 4.60
CA LYS A 90 14.53 1.31 4.37
C LYS A 90 14.73 2.17 5.63
N PHE A 91 13.64 2.54 6.31
CA PHE A 91 13.71 3.30 7.57
C PHE A 91 14.46 2.50 8.64
N LEU A 92 14.08 1.25 8.87
CA LEU A 92 14.75 0.38 9.85
C LEU A 92 16.23 0.20 9.51
N HIS A 93 16.57 0.04 8.23
CA HIS A 93 17.97 -0.07 7.80
C HIS A 93 18.80 1.18 8.12
N ILE A 94 18.24 2.37 7.92
CA ILE A 94 18.95 3.63 8.18
C ILE A 94 19.08 3.90 9.68
N PHE A 95 18.00 3.72 10.44
CA PHE A 95 17.93 4.21 11.82
C PHE A 95 18.19 3.14 12.90
N VAL A 96 18.10 1.85 12.58
CA VAL A 96 18.30 0.76 13.56
C VAL A 96 19.67 0.08 13.41
N ARG A 97 20.29 0.12 12.22
CA ARG A 97 21.64 -0.47 11.99
C ARG A 97 22.80 0.51 12.16
N LEU A 98 22.57 1.81 12.23
CA LEU A 98 23.61 2.79 12.56
C LEU A 98 23.52 3.10 14.06
N PRO A 99 24.37 2.52 14.92
CA PRO A 99 24.66 3.21 16.18
C PRO A 99 25.23 4.60 15.83
N PRO A 100 24.95 5.65 16.62
CA PRO A 100 25.75 6.86 16.51
C PRO A 100 27.19 6.42 16.77
N PHE A 101 28.07 6.54 15.77
CA PHE A 101 29.50 6.34 15.99
C PHE A 101 29.90 7.23 17.17
N SER A 102 30.25 6.58 18.28
CA SER A 102 30.86 7.21 19.44
C SER A 102 32.20 7.79 19.02
N ASN A 103 32.26 9.08 18.69
CA ASN A 103 33.52 9.81 18.49
C ASN A 103 34.16 10.20 19.84
N THR A 104 34.24 9.27 20.79
CA THR A 104 35.06 9.42 21.99
C THR A 104 36.19 8.41 21.97
N LEU A 105 37.09 8.59 21.00
CA LEU A 105 38.49 8.19 21.11
C LEU A 105 39.34 9.37 20.63
N SER A 106 39.27 10.50 21.34
CA SER A 106 40.41 11.41 21.38
C SER A 106 41.38 10.84 22.41
N LYS A 107 42.39 10.14 21.89
CA LYS A 107 43.66 9.90 22.58
C LYS A 107 44.21 11.22 23.12
N ALA A 108 44.53 11.26 24.40
CA ALA A 108 45.69 11.92 24.99
C ALA A 108 45.86 11.37 26.42
#